data_AF-A0A2N9P0I2-F1
#
_entry.id   AF-A0A2N9P0I2-F1
#
_cell.length_a   1.000
_cell.length_b   1.000
_cell.length_c   1.000
_cell.angle_alpha   90.00
_cell.angle_beta   90.00
_cell.angle_gamma   90.00
#
_symmetry.space_group_name_H-M   'P 1'
#
loop_
_entity.id
_entity.type
_entity.pdbx_description
1 polymer ?
#
loop_
_entity_poly.entity_id
_entity_poly.type
_entity_poly.pdbx_seq_one_letter_code
_entity_poly.pdbx_strand_id
1 'polypeptide(L)' 'MTKRTNRLRPLAKGQIWKTQAAAIEIVALGPSLIRYKITRRMGLKGVSAQISGIQAMENYLRIHEARLVKGPSTN' A
#
# COMPACT_ATOMS: atom_id res chain seq x y z
N MET A 1 -12.78 -1.25 27.53
CA MET A 1 -13.03 -0.50 26.27
C MET A 1 -12.01 -0.89 25.20
N THR A 2 -12.22 -1.98 24.46
CA THR A 2 -11.36 -2.32 23.31
C THR A 2 -11.88 -1.59 22.08
N LYS A 3 -11.32 -0.41 21.81
CA LYS A 3 -11.51 0.27 20.52
C LYS A 3 -10.95 -0.65 19.44
N ARG A 4 -11.83 -1.46 18.82
CA ARG A 4 -11.59 -2.08 17.51
C ARG A 4 -11.58 -0.94 16.49
N THR A 5 -10.56 -0.09 16.53
CA THR A 5 -10.18 0.63 15.33
C THR A 5 -9.77 -0.48 14.37
N ASN A 6 -10.53 -0.61 13.29
CA ASN A 6 -10.16 -1.32 12.07
C ASN A 6 -8.87 -0.66 11.54
N ARG A 7 -7.76 -0.81 12.27
CA ARG A 7 -6.46 -0.32 11.87
C ARG A 7 -6.09 -1.24 10.72
N LEU A 8 -6.16 -0.69 9.51
CA LEU A 8 -5.43 -1.20 8.37
C LEU A 8 -4.08 -1.66 8.91
N ARG A 9 -3.72 -2.92 8.66
CA ARG A 9 -2.47 -3.50 9.16
C ARG A 9 -1.35 -2.48 8.96
N PRO A 10 -0.48 -2.25 9.95
CA PRO A 10 0.57 -1.26 9.84
C PRO A 10 1.31 -1.46 8.52
N LEU A 11 1.30 -0.40 7.70
CA LEU A 11 1.97 -0.40 6.43
C LEU A 11 3.46 -0.59 6.70
N ALA A 12 4.03 -1.63 6.11
CA ALA A 12 5.41 -2.01 6.33
C ALA A 12 6.15 -2.02 5.00
N LYS A 13 7.43 -1.66 5.05
CA LYS A 13 8.32 -1.77 3.90
C LYS A 13 8.33 -3.22 3.38
N GLY A 14 8.24 -3.39 2.07
CA GLY A 14 8.22 -4.70 1.42
C GLY A 14 6.83 -5.34 1.33
N GLN A 15 5.77 -4.67 1.82
CA GLN A 15 4.41 -5.12 1.57
C GLN A 15 3.99 -4.86 0.13
N ILE A 16 3.27 -5.82 -0.46
CA ILE A 16 2.68 -5.69 -1.79
C ILE A 16 1.17 -5.80 -1.64
N TRP A 17 0.48 -4.75 -2.05
CA TRP A 17 -0.96 -4.66 -2.13
C TRP A 17 -1.38 -4.75 -3.60
N LYS A 18 -2.41 -5.52 -3.92
CA LYS A 18 -2.98 -5.53 -5.27
C LYS A 18 -4.43 -5.10 -5.21
N THR A 19 -4.77 -4.18 -6.09
CA THR A 19 -6.14 -3.81 -6.43
C THR A 19 -6.54 -4.54 -7.71
N GLN A 20 -7.81 -4.42 -8.10
CA GLN A 20 -8.31 -5.00 -9.35
C GLN A 20 -7.55 -4.49 -10.58
N ALA A 21 -7.15 -3.21 -10.58
CA ALA A 21 -6.54 -2.56 -11.74
C ALA A 21 -5.01 -2.42 -11.65
N ALA A 22 -4.43 -2.45 -10.45
CA ALA A 22 -3.01 -2.16 -10.24
C ALA A 22 -2.39 -2.95 -9.08
N ALA A 23 -1.09 -3.19 -9.16
CA ALA A 23 -0.28 -3.62 -8.03
C ALA A 23 0.39 -2.41 -7.39
N ILE A 24 0.51 -2.41 -6.08
CA ILE A 24 1.07 -1.35 -5.25
C ILE A 24 2.12 -2.00 -4.36
N GLU A 25 3.37 -1.59 -4.47
CA GLU A 25 4.47 -2.09 -3.65
C GLU A 25 4.95 -0.98 -2.71
N ILE A 26 5.02 -1.25 -1.42
CA ILE A 26 5.54 -0.31 -0.43
C ILE A 26 7.07 -0.43 -0.41
N VAL A 27 7.74 0.60 -0.93
CA VAL A 27 9.20 0.62 -1.08
C VAL A 27 9.89 1.23 0.14
N ALA A 28 9.29 2.26 0.73
CA ALA A 28 9.80 2.86 1.95
C ALA A 28 8.67 3.45 2.79
N LEU A 29 8.82 3.35 4.11
CA LEU A 29 7.95 3.98 5.10
C LEU A 29 8.82 4.93 5.93
N GLY A 30 8.43 6.19 5.99
CA GLY A 30 8.95 7.18 6.92
C GLY A 30 7.96 7.43 8.08
N PRO A 31 8.23 8.41 8.95
CA PRO A 31 7.38 8.69 10.12
C PRO A 31 5.96 9.17 9.75
N SER A 32 5.81 9.90 8.65
CA SER A 32 4.52 10.42 8.16
C SER A 32 4.29 10.21 6.66
N LEU A 33 5.36 9.88 5.93
CA LEU A 33 5.36 9.70 4.48
C LEU A 33 5.58 8.23 4.12
N ILE A 34 4.93 7.79 3.05
CA ILE A 34 5.08 6.47 2.47
C ILE A 34 5.43 6.62 0.99
N ARG A 35 6.48 5.92 0.57
CA ARG A 35 6.88 5.78 -0.82
C ARG A 35 6.44 4.41 -1.31
N TYR A 36 5.64 4.40 -2.37
CA TYR A 36 5.13 3.19 -2.98
C TYR A 36 5.23 3.25 -4.50
N LYS A 37 5.26 2.08 -5.13
CA LYS A 37 5.25 1.92 -6.60
C LYS A 37 3.90 1.37 -7.03
N ILE A 38 3.20 2.07 -7.91
CA ILE A 38 1.99 1.58 -8.56
C ILE A 38 2.36 1.03 -9.93
N THR A 39 1.95 -0.20 -10.20
CA THR A 39 2.07 -0.88 -11.49
C THR A 39 0.67 -1.18 -12.01
N ARG A 40 0.21 -0.41 -12.99
CA ARG A 40 -1.10 -0.66 -13.62
C ARG A 40 -0.97 -1.83 -14.60
N ARG A 41 -1.94 -2.75 -14.61
CA ARG A 41 -1.92 -3.90 -15.54
C ARG A 41 -2.40 -3.55 -16.95
N MET A 42 -3.01 -2.38 -17.15
CA MET A 42 -3.50 -1.96 -18.46
C MET A 42 -2.35 -1.55 -19.38
N GLY A 43 -1.86 -2.50 -20.18
CA GLY A 43 -1.20 -2.33 -21.49
C GLY A 43 0.17 -1.65 -21.53
N LEU A 44 0.42 -0.69 -20.65
CA LEU A 44 1.65 0.08 -20.56
C LEU A 44 2.35 -0.34 -19.27
N LYS A 45 3.52 -0.98 -19.40
CA LYS A 45 4.39 -1.41 -18.29
C LYS A 45 5.01 -0.20 -17.56
N GLY A 46 4.19 0.74 -17.10
CA GLY A 46 4.60 1.89 -16.32
C GLY A 46 4.55 1.56 -14.83
N VAL A 47 5.72 1.42 -14.21
CA VAL A 47 5.84 1.44 -12.76
C VAL A 47 6.02 2.89 -12.33
N SER A 48 4.99 3.48 -11.72
CA SER A 48 5.05 4.84 -11.20
C SER A 48 5.34 4.82 -9.70
N ALA A 49 6.51 5.33 -9.31
CA ALA A 49 6.82 5.57 -7.90
C ALA A 49 6.15 6.86 -7.44
N GLN A 50 5.33 6.79 -6.40
CA GLN A 50 4.70 7.95 -5.77
C GLN A 50 5.05 7.99 -4.28
N ILE A 51 4.97 9.19 -3.72
CA ILE A 51 5.14 9.46 -2.30
C ILE A 51 3.87 10.13 -1.84
N SER A 52 3.28 9.63 -0.76
CA SER A 52 2.10 10.26 -0.16
C SER A 52 2.19 10.19 1.36
N GLY A 53 1.28 10.87 2.05
CA GLY A 53 1.11 10.70 3.49
C GLY A 53 0.56 9.32 3.82
N ILE A 54 0.93 8.78 4.99
CA ILE A 54 0.44 7.47 5.45
C ILE A 54 -1.09 7.44 5.49
N GLN A 55 -1.74 8.49 6.01
CA GLN A 55 -3.20 8.59 6.05
C GLN A 55 -3.86 8.56 4.66
N ALA A 56 -3.27 9.26 3.68
CA ALA A 56 -3.77 9.27 2.31
C ALA A 56 -3.68 7.88 1.69
N MET A 57 -2.58 7.17 1.98
CA MET A 57 -2.39 5.79 1.51
C MET A 57 -3.36 4.81 2.16
N GLU A 58 -3.60 4.92 3.46
CA GLU A 58 -4.61 4.13 4.17
C GLU A 58 -6.01 4.33 3.56
N ASN A 59 -6.38 5.59 3.31
CA ASN A 59 -7.67 5.89 2.70
C ASN A 59 -7.74 5.37 1.25
N TYR A 60 -6.66 5.50 0.49
CA TYR A 60 -6.56 4.98 -0.88
C TYR A 60 -6.73 3.45 -0.93
N LEU A 61 -6.02 2.71 -0.09
CA LEU A 61 -6.13 1.25 -0.01
C LEU A 61 -7.53 0.81 0.39
N ARG A 62 -8.18 1.55 1.30
CA ARG A 62 -9.56 1.30 1.71
C ARG A 62 -10.56 1.54 0.57
N ILE A 63 -10.44 2.67 -0.14
CA ILE A 63 -11.33 3.05 -1.25
C ILE A 63 -11.19 2.06 -2.42
N HIS A 64 -9.97 1.63 -2.72
CA HIS A 64 -9.70 0.73 -3.84
C HIS A 64 -9.74 -0.76 -3.46
N GLU A 65 -10.28 -1.09 -2.29
CA GLU A 65 -10.41 -2.46 -1.77
C GLU A 65 -9.13 -3.30 -1.95
N ALA A 66 -7.99 -2.68 -1.69
CA ALA A 66 -6.70 -3.27 -1.95
C ALA A 66 -6.50 -4.50 -1.05
N ARG A 67 -6.10 -5.62 -1.65
CA ARG A 67 -5.79 -6.85 -0.92
C ARG A 67 -4.29 -6.97 -0.73
N LEU A 68 -3.87 -7.24 0.50
CA LEU A 68 -2.48 -7.56 0.81
C LEU A 68 -2.13 -8.90 0.17
N VAL A 69 -1.19 -8.89 -0.76
CA VAL A 69 -0.71 -10.09 -1.46
C VAL A 69 0.58 -10.62 -0.84
N LYS A 70 1.45 -9.72 -0.37
CA LYS A 70 2.69 -10.08 0.32
C LYS A 70 2.82 -9.27 1.60
N GLY A 71 2.85 -9.96 2.74
CA GLY A 71 3.16 -9.34 4.03
C GLY A 71 4.66 -8.99 4.15
N PRO A 72 5.05 -8.25 5.20
CA PRO A 72 6.47 -7.99 5.44
C PRO A 72 7.20 -9.33 5.63
N SER A 73 8.23 -9.59 4.83
CA SER A 73 9.08 -10.76 5.03
C SER A 73 9.77 -10.62 6.38
N THR A 74 9.33 -11.43 7.35
CA THR A 74 10.14 -11.76 8.52
C THR A 74 11.15 -12.80 8.04
N ASN A 75 12.41 -12.39 7.83
CA ASN A 75 13.52 -13.29 7.63
C ASN A 75 14.65 -12.79 8.52
#